data_AF-A0A0N4VD83-F1
#
_entry.id   AF-A0A0N4VD83-F1
#
_cell.length_a   1.000
_cell.length_b   1.000
_cell.length_c   1.000
_cell.angle_alpha   90.00
_cell.angle_beta   90.00
_cell.angle_gamma   90.00
#
_symmetry.space_group_name_H-M   'P 1'
#
loop_
_entity.id
_entity.type
_entity.pdbx_description
1 polymer ?
#
loop_
_entity_poly.entity_id
_entity_poly.type
_entity_poly.pdbx_seq_one_letter_code
_entity_poly.pdbx_strand_id
1 'polypeptide(L)'
;MLKNRVSIGLALPNMKRLFTVFRLLALAHSKEYYGVYVGKLESTDKGISGHVFLANETILQIVNFTHESVKDSDSTQLLFFNTGRTSKAKAVYLEQTTPDGKFILPITPVLNGPFKRQTIVVKIPENVLSWNSFALADNEDQVSFSKISFYTTI
;
A
#
# COMPACT_ATOMS: atom_id res chain seq x y z
N MET A 1 -40.85 -28.87 -53.75
CA MET A 1 -39.91 -27.75 -53.90
C MET A 1 -39.51 -27.28 -52.50
N LEU A 2 -38.20 -27.30 -52.20
CA LEU A 2 -37.46 -26.78 -51.02
C LEU A 2 -38.10 -26.91 -49.62
N LYS A 3 -37.65 -27.85 -48.76
CA LYS A 3 -36.49 -27.73 -47.84
C LYS A 3 -36.36 -26.36 -47.16
N ASN A 4 -36.74 -26.28 -45.88
CA ASN A 4 -35.99 -25.54 -44.87
C ASN A 4 -36.25 -26.14 -43.48
N ARG A 5 -35.38 -27.07 -43.07
CA ARG A 5 -35.21 -27.45 -41.67
C ARG A 5 -34.04 -26.62 -41.13
N VAL A 6 -34.32 -25.65 -40.27
CA VAL A 6 -33.26 -25.01 -39.48
C VAL A 6 -33.04 -25.87 -38.26
N SER A 7 -31.97 -26.65 -38.27
CA SER A 7 -31.42 -27.26 -37.06
C SER A 7 -30.59 -26.19 -36.34
N ILE A 8 -31.09 -25.66 -35.23
CA ILE A 8 -30.25 -24.88 -34.31
C ILE A 8 -29.69 -25.88 -33.31
N GLY A 9 -28.48 -26.35 -33.61
CA GLY A 9 -27.68 -27.14 -32.68
C GLY A 9 -27.34 -26.33 -31.43
N LEU A 10 -27.31 -27.04 -30.30
CA LEU A 10 -26.94 -26.56 -28.98
C LEU A 10 -25.62 -25.78 -28.99
N ALA A 11 -25.62 -24.67 -28.25
CA ALA A 11 -24.50 -24.34 -27.38
C ALA A 11 -25.06 -23.63 -26.14
N LEU A 12 -25.32 -24.39 -25.06
CA LEU A 12 -25.39 -23.79 -23.73
C LEU A 12 -24.01 -23.17 -23.44
N PRO A 13 -23.89 -21.84 -23.24
CA PRO A 13 -22.64 -21.29 -22.77
C PRO A 13 -22.46 -21.67 -21.30
N ASN A 14 -21.61 -22.69 -21.09
CA ASN A 14 -20.75 -22.90 -19.93
C ASN A 14 -21.21 -22.24 -18.62
N MET A 15 -22.04 -22.99 -17.89
CA MET A 15 -22.39 -22.82 -16.47
C MET A 15 -21.18 -23.04 -15.52
N LYS A 16 -19.98 -22.65 -15.96
CA LYS A 16 -18.70 -22.71 -15.25
C LYS A 16 -18.16 -21.32 -14.87
N ARG A 17 -18.81 -20.23 -15.30
CA ARG A 17 -18.40 -18.86 -14.94
C ARG A 17 -19.10 -18.27 -13.73
N LEU A 18 -20.17 -18.88 -13.23
CA LEU A 18 -20.88 -18.36 -12.06
C LEU A 18 -20.27 -18.81 -10.72
N PHE A 19 -19.45 -19.87 -10.71
CA PHE A 19 -18.78 -20.34 -9.49
C PHE A 19 -17.42 -19.66 -9.23
N THR A 20 -16.94 -18.80 -10.14
CA THR A 20 -15.69 -18.06 -9.93
C THR A 20 -15.90 -16.77 -9.12
N VAL A 21 -17.11 -16.19 -9.15
CA VAL A 21 -17.40 -14.94 -8.43
C VAL A 21 -17.51 -15.17 -6.91
N PHE A 22 -17.84 -16.39 -6.48
CA PHE A 22 -17.97 -16.72 -5.05
C PHE A 22 -16.65 -17.09 -4.35
N ARG A 23 -15.53 -17.22 -5.08
CA ARG A 23 -14.20 -17.42 -4.47
C ARG A 23 -13.49 -16.11 -4.07
N LEU A 24 -14.11 -14.96 -4.33
CA LEU A 24 -13.68 -13.66 -3.78
C LEU A 24 -14.28 -13.36 -2.40
N LEU A 25 -15.24 -14.16 -1.93
CA LEU A 25 -15.85 -14.03 -0.60
C LEU A 25 -15.15 -14.88 0.48
N ALA A 26 -14.08 -15.59 0.11
CA ALA A 26 -13.22 -16.27 1.07
C ALA A 26 -11.90 -15.52 1.20
N LEU A 27 -11.86 -14.51 2.08
CA LEU A 27 -10.62 -14.20 2.78
C LEU A 27 -10.91 -13.93 4.25
N ALA A 28 -10.48 -14.91 5.03
CA ALA A 28 -10.51 -15.00 6.47
C ALA A 28 -10.26 -13.65 7.16
N HIS A 29 -11.17 -13.32 8.07
CA HIS A 29 -10.95 -12.31 9.09
C HIS A 29 -9.80 -12.75 10.02
N SER A 30 -8.71 -12.00 9.98
CA SER A 30 -7.70 -11.89 11.05
C SER A 30 -6.81 -10.70 10.70
N LYS A 31 -7.09 -9.52 11.27
CA LYS A 31 -6.25 -8.34 11.06
C LYS A 31 -5.91 -7.68 12.38
N GLU A 32 -4.65 -7.75 12.79
CA GLU A 32 -4.03 -6.73 13.61
C GLU A 32 -2.56 -6.59 13.19
N TYR A 33 -2.16 -5.41 12.73
CA TYR A 33 -0.74 -5.11 12.58
C TYR A 33 -0.44 -3.74 13.16
N TYR A 34 0.31 -3.78 14.25
CA TYR A 34 1.14 -2.73 14.80
C TYR A 34 2.26 -3.49 15.53
N GLY A 35 3.33 -3.82 14.80
CA GLY A 35 4.48 -4.55 15.34
C GLY A 35 5.38 -3.64 16.17
N VAL A 36 6.69 -3.61 15.89
CA VAL A 36 7.62 -2.77 16.65
C VAL A 36 7.51 -1.31 16.17
N TYR A 37 7.30 -0.38 17.10
CA TYR A 37 7.37 1.05 16.78
C TYR A 37 8.80 1.43 16.39
N VAL A 38 8.98 2.01 15.20
CA VAL A 38 10.30 2.38 14.67
C VAL A 38 10.52 3.88 14.59
N GLY A 39 9.45 4.69 14.60
CA GLY A 39 9.59 6.14 14.60
C GLY A 39 8.33 6.88 14.18
N LYS A 40 8.45 8.20 14.08
CA LYS A 40 7.37 9.08 13.63
C LYS A 40 7.85 9.85 12.41
N LEU A 41 7.03 9.85 11.35
CA LEU A 41 7.13 10.82 10.27
C LEU A 41 6.49 12.11 10.77
N GLU A 42 7.21 13.22 10.67
CA GLU A 42 6.71 14.54 11.05
C GLU A 42 7.41 15.61 10.23
N SER A 43 6.63 16.44 9.55
CA SER A 43 7.09 17.64 8.85
C SER A 43 6.00 18.71 8.93
N THR A 44 6.24 19.71 9.79
CA THR A 44 5.29 20.80 10.05
C THR A 44 5.03 21.63 8.80
N ASP A 45 6.08 21.97 8.05
CA ASP A 45 6.00 22.82 6.86
C ASP A 45 5.19 22.21 5.72
N LYS A 46 4.98 20.89 5.78
CA LYS A 46 4.34 20.10 4.71
C LYS A 46 3.06 19.42 5.19
N GLY A 47 2.65 19.64 6.44
CA GLY A 47 1.47 19.02 7.02
C GLY A 47 1.52 17.49 6.99
N ILE A 48 2.70 16.91 7.17
CA ILE A 48 2.92 15.45 7.16
C ILE A 48 3.08 14.95 8.58
N SER A 49 2.34 13.92 8.94
CA SER A 49 2.55 13.18 10.18
C SER A 49 2.17 11.71 10.05
N GLY A 50 2.78 10.84 10.85
CA GLY A 50 2.37 9.44 10.97
C GLY A 50 3.30 8.63 11.86
N HIS A 51 2.74 7.68 12.61
CA HIS A 51 3.52 6.74 13.42
C HIS A 51 3.86 5.50 12.60
N VAL A 52 5.13 5.11 12.58
CA VAL A 52 5.63 4.02 11.76
C VAL A 52 5.93 2.81 12.63
N PHE A 53 5.37 1.68 12.22
CA PHE A 53 5.55 0.39 12.85
C PHE A 53 6.10 -0.60 11.84
N LEU A 54 7.06 -1.43 12.26
CA LEU A 54 7.52 -2.59 11.52
C LEU A 54 6.63 -3.77 11.88
N ALA A 55 5.73 -4.15 10.96
CA ALA A 55 4.79 -5.26 11.17
C ALA A 55 5.49 -6.61 11.01
N ASN A 56 6.42 -6.70 10.07
CA ASN A 56 7.38 -7.80 9.89
C ASN A 56 8.52 -7.32 8.98
N GLU A 57 9.46 -8.21 8.66
CA GLU A 57 10.65 -7.90 7.87
C GLU A 57 10.39 -7.34 6.46
N THR A 58 9.16 -7.39 5.95
CA THR A 58 8.80 -6.95 4.59
C THR A 58 7.67 -5.92 4.54
N ILE A 59 7.10 -5.55 5.71
CA ILE A 59 5.93 -4.68 5.79
C ILE A 59 6.12 -3.62 6.88
N LEU A 60 5.98 -2.35 6.49
CA LEU A 60 5.76 -1.23 7.42
C LEU A 60 4.28 -0.84 7.43
N GLN A 61 3.85 -0.27 8.55
CA GLN A 61 2.54 0.36 8.67
C GLN A 61 2.71 1.78 9.22
N ILE A 62 2.13 2.76 8.52
CA ILE A 62 2.15 4.17 8.87
C ILE A 62 0.75 4.58 9.28
N VAL A 63 0.61 5.10 10.49
CA VAL A 63 -0.68 5.15 11.18
C VAL A 63 -0.95 6.55 11.67
N ASN A 64 -2.23 6.93 11.68
CA ASN A 64 -2.65 8.31 11.81
C ASN A 64 -1.96 9.18 10.76
N PHE A 65 -1.70 8.58 9.59
CA PHE A 65 -1.02 9.21 8.49
C PHE A 65 -1.85 10.39 8.01
N THR A 66 -1.24 11.55 8.07
CA THR A 66 -1.79 12.79 7.55
C THR A 66 -0.77 13.35 6.56
N HIS A 67 -1.27 13.74 5.40
CA HIS A 67 -0.52 14.43 4.37
C HIS A 67 -1.48 15.49 3.83
N GLU A 68 -1.28 16.72 4.28
CA GLU A 68 -2.01 17.86 3.76
C GLU A 68 -1.43 18.18 2.38
N SER A 69 -2.18 17.86 1.32
CA SER A 69 -1.72 18.10 -0.04
C SER A 69 -1.43 19.59 -0.23
N VAL A 70 -0.15 19.94 -0.30
CA VAL A 70 0.31 21.25 -0.77
C VAL A 70 0.38 21.19 -2.29
N LYS A 71 0.15 22.30 -3.00
CA LYS A 71 0.12 22.37 -4.48
C LYS A 71 1.32 21.73 -5.23
N ASP A 72 2.39 21.34 -4.55
CA ASP A 72 3.59 20.66 -5.08
C ASP A 72 3.76 19.21 -4.58
N SER A 73 2.74 18.61 -3.93
CA SER A 73 2.83 17.28 -3.30
C SER A 73 2.67 16.09 -4.25
N ASP A 74 2.54 16.34 -5.56
CA ASP A 74 2.24 15.32 -6.58
C ASP A 74 3.39 14.33 -6.85
N SER A 75 4.49 14.43 -6.09
CA SER A 75 5.66 13.57 -6.24
C SER A 75 6.09 12.87 -4.94
N THR A 76 5.37 13.04 -3.83
CA THR A 76 5.77 12.48 -2.54
C THR A 76 5.79 10.95 -2.56
N GLN A 77 6.96 10.38 -2.26
CA GLN A 77 7.28 8.97 -2.38
C GLN A 77 7.80 8.39 -1.08
N LEU A 78 7.55 7.09 -0.91
CA LEU A 78 8.05 6.26 0.19
C LEU A 78 9.35 5.59 -0.25
N LEU A 79 10.48 6.08 0.28
CA LEU A 79 11.83 5.67 -0.13
C LEU A 79 12.58 4.94 0.98
N PHE A 80 13.42 3.99 0.56
CA PHE A 80 14.31 3.21 1.40
C PHE A 80 15.75 3.46 0.99
N PHE A 81 16.63 3.67 1.97
CA PHE A 81 18.02 4.06 1.75
C PHE A 81 18.99 3.12 2.45
N ASN A 82 20.04 2.75 1.74
CA ASN A 82 21.26 2.13 2.24
C ASN A 82 22.46 2.86 1.62
N THR A 83 23.68 2.61 2.09
CA THR A 83 24.91 3.24 1.59
C THR A 83 25.02 3.07 0.07
N GLY A 84 24.91 4.20 -0.65
CA GLY A 84 24.99 4.23 -2.12
C GLY A 84 23.79 3.63 -2.85
N ARG A 85 22.67 3.35 -2.17
CA ARG A 85 21.48 2.73 -2.77
C ARG A 85 20.18 3.34 -2.26
N THR A 86 19.30 3.71 -3.18
CA THR A 86 17.93 4.17 -2.91
C THR A 86 16.93 3.29 -3.66
N SER A 87 15.77 3.03 -3.06
CA SER A 87 14.68 2.30 -3.73
C SER A 87 13.32 2.76 -3.24
N LYS A 88 12.30 2.64 -4.09
CA LYS A 88 10.90 2.94 -3.75
C LYS A 88 10.26 1.77 -3.00
N ALA A 89 9.20 2.06 -2.27
CA ALA A 89 8.29 1.03 -1.79
C ALA A 89 7.83 0.12 -2.94
N LYS A 90 7.81 -1.20 -2.69
CA LYS A 90 7.39 -2.21 -3.68
C LYS A 90 5.92 -2.08 -4.03
N ALA A 91 5.11 -1.78 -3.03
CA ALA A 91 3.69 -1.57 -3.13
C ALA A 91 3.22 -0.78 -1.91
N VAL A 92 2.14 -0.03 -2.09
CA VAL A 92 1.52 0.76 -1.03
C VAL A 92 0.03 0.47 -1.05
N TYR A 93 -0.55 0.30 0.13
CA TYR A 93 -1.95 0.01 0.29
C TYR A 93 -2.56 0.97 1.30
N LEU A 94 -3.77 1.43 1.01
CA LEU A 94 -4.59 2.18 1.95
C LEU A 94 -5.50 1.21 2.71
N GLU A 95 -5.46 1.26 4.03
CA GLU A 95 -6.47 0.62 4.86
C GLU A 95 -7.75 1.44 4.83
N GLN A 96 -8.86 0.78 4.51
CA GLN A 96 -10.20 1.33 4.65
C GLN A 96 -10.98 0.52 5.67
N THR A 97 -11.83 1.23 6.41
CA THR A 97 -12.76 0.64 7.38
C THR A 97 -14.16 0.96 6.91
N THR A 98 -14.95 -0.07 6.67
CA THR A 98 -16.40 0.01 6.45
C THR A 98 -17.13 -0.64 7.62
N PRO A 99 -18.47 -0.46 7.71
CA PRO A 99 -19.27 -1.20 8.69
C PRO A 99 -19.09 -2.72 8.61
N ASP A 100 -18.81 -3.24 7.41
CA ASP A 100 -18.63 -4.67 7.14
C ASP A 100 -17.20 -5.18 7.43
N GLY A 101 -16.30 -4.30 7.88
CA GLY A 101 -14.96 -4.66 8.33
C GLY A 101 -13.84 -3.83 7.68
N LYS A 102 -12.60 -4.28 7.89
CA LYS A 102 -11.41 -3.64 7.35
C LYS A 102 -10.93 -4.34 6.09
N PHE A 103 -10.58 -3.56 5.08
CA PHE A 103 -9.93 -4.05 3.86
C PHE A 103 -8.77 -3.15 3.45
N ILE A 104 -7.96 -3.63 2.51
CA ILE A 104 -6.82 -2.90 1.96
C ILE A 104 -7.01 -2.69 0.46
N LEU A 105 -6.81 -1.46 -0.01
CA LEU A 105 -6.84 -1.12 -1.42
C LEU A 105 -5.44 -0.75 -1.88
N PRO A 106 -4.95 -1.28 -3.01
CA PRO A 106 -3.68 -0.82 -3.57
C PRO A 106 -3.80 0.65 -3.96
N ILE A 107 -2.78 1.44 -3.64
CA ILE A 107 -2.64 2.83 -4.07
C ILE A 107 -1.32 3.03 -4.79
N THR A 108 -1.19 4.14 -5.51
CA THR A 108 0.07 4.53 -6.13
C THR A 108 1.13 4.74 -5.04
N PRO A 109 2.38 4.25 -5.23
CA PRO A 109 3.47 4.55 -4.30
C PRO A 109 3.85 6.04 -4.22
N VAL A 110 3.41 6.81 -5.22
CA VAL A 110 3.39 8.28 -5.18
C VAL A 110 2.08 8.71 -4.52
N LEU A 111 2.17 9.40 -3.39
CA LEU A 111 1.03 9.74 -2.54
C LEU A 111 0.33 11.00 -3.06
N ASN A 112 -0.49 10.83 -4.09
CA ASN A 112 -1.22 11.91 -4.74
C ASN A 112 -2.55 12.18 -4.03
N GLY A 113 -2.58 13.21 -3.19
CA GLY A 113 -3.80 13.73 -2.60
C GLY A 113 -3.74 13.84 -1.08
N PRO A 114 -4.76 14.47 -0.48
CA PRO A 114 -4.81 14.65 0.95
C PRO A 114 -5.15 13.33 1.66
N PHE A 115 -4.28 12.92 2.57
CA PHE A 115 -4.54 11.81 3.49
C PHE A 115 -4.84 12.42 4.86
N LYS A 116 -5.93 11.99 5.52
CA LYS A 116 -6.31 12.51 6.84
C LYS A 116 -6.53 11.38 7.82
N ARG A 117 -5.59 11.21 8.75
CA ARG A 117 -5.61 10.18 9.80
C ARG A 117 -5.90 8.78 9.26
N GLN A 118 -5.25 8.43 8.16
CA GLN A 118 -5.39 7.12 7.52
C GLN A 118 -4.31 6.14 7.98
N THR A 119 -4.48 4.87 7.66
CA THR A 119 -3.45 3.85 7.85
C THR A 119 -2.95 3.40 6.48
N ILE A 120 -1.65 3.53 6.25
CA ILE A 120 -0.97 3.10 5.03
C ILE A 120 -0.13 1.87 5.36
N VAL A 121 -0.25 0.84 4.54
CA VAL A 121 0.59 -0.36 4.58
C VAL A 121 1.60 -0.28 3.44
N VAL A 122 2.89 -0.39 3.77
CA VAL A 122 3.99 -0.21 2.82
C VAL A 122 4.76 -1.52 2.71
N LYS A 123 4.84 -2.06 1.50
CA LYS A 123 5.65 -3.23 1.21
C LYS A 123 7.08 -2.81 0.90
N ILE A 124 8.01 -3.31 1.69
CA ILE A 124 9.44 -3.04 1.56
C ILE A 124 9.96 -3.68 0.25
N PRO A 125 10.82 -3.01 -0.54
CA PRO A 125 11.40 -3.55 -1.78
C PRO A 125 12.11 -4.90 -1.59
N GLU A 126 12.82 -5.03 -0.49
CA GLU A 126 13.52 -6.26 -0.04
C GLU A 126 13.13 -6.54 1.44
N ASN A 127 14.05 -7.08 2.22
CA ASN A 127 13.95 -7.19 3.67
C ASN A 127 14.33 -5.86 4.35
N VAL A 128 13.74 -5.53 5.51
CA VAL A 128 14.09 -4.35 6.32
C VAL A 128 15.59 -4.27 6.64
N LEU A 129 16.24 -5.42 6.86
CA LEU A 129 17.68 -5.50 7.15
C LEU A 129 18.58 -5.06 5.98
N SER A 130 18.02 -5.01 4.76
CA SER A 130 18.72 -4.49 3.59
C SER A 130 18.76 -2.95 3.52
N TRP A 131 18.16 -2.26 4.49
CA TRP A 131 17.99 -0.80 4.48
C TRP A 131 18.42 -0.18 5.80
N ASN A 132 19.14 0.94 5.73
CA ASN A 132 19.54 1.70 6.91
C ASN A 132 18.41 2.61 7.39
N SER A 133 17.55 3.04 6.47
CA SER A 133 16.50 4.00 6.78
C SER A 133 15.37 4.00 5.77
N PHE A 134 14.25 4.56 6.20
CA PHE A 134 13.05 4.79 5.44
C PHE A 134 12.63 6.26 5.59
N ALA A 135 12.21 6.89 4.50
CA ALA A 135 11.76 8.27 4.52
C ALA A 135 10.59 8.50 3.57
N LEU A 136 9.88 9.58 3.84
CA LEU A 136 9.02 10.23 2.87
C LEU A 136 9.82 11.34 2.18
N ALA A 137 9.79 11.41 0.85
CA ALA A 137 10.59 12.35 0.07
C ALA A 137 9.85 12.82 -1.19
N ASP A 138 10.10 14.05 -1.65
CA ASP A 138 9.52 14.57 -2.88
C ASP A 138 10.18 14.01 -4.15
N ASN A 139 11.44 13.62 -4.05
CA ASN A 139 12.22 13.04 -5.13
C ASN A 139 13.31 12.11 -4.57
N GLU A 140 13.98 11.36 -5.45
CA GLU A 140 15.00 10.37 -5.05
C GLU A 140 16.29 11.01 -4.49
N ASP A 141 16.54 12.28 -4.83
CA ASP A 141 17.77 13.01 -4.51
C ASP A 141 17.66 13.92 -3.27
N GLN A 142 16.47 14.08 -2.70
CA GLN A 142 16.24 14.97 -1.56
C GLN A 142 15.34 14.31 -0.52
N VAL A 143 15.93 13.97 0.63
CA VAL A 143 15.18 13.51 1.81
C VAL A 143 14.53 14.73 2.46
N SER A 144 13.35 15.11 1.98
CA SER A 144 12.79 16.43 2.32
C SER A 144 11.90 16.46 3.57
N PHE A 145 11.46 15.31 4.11
CA PHE A 145 10.37 15.35 5.11
C PHE A 145 10.72 14.75 6.47
N SER A 146 11.04 13.46 6.52
CA SER A 146 11.33 12.79 7.78
C SER A 146 11.97 11.44 7.50
N LYS A 147 13.05 11.12 8.22
CA LYS A 147 13.85 9.92 8.04
C LYS A 147 13.86 9.12 9.32
N ILE A 148 13.51 7.84 9.20
CA ILE A 148 13.54 6.87 10.28
C ILE A 148 14.70 5.93 10.01
N SER A 149 15.63 5.85 10.96
CA SER A 149 16.72 4.88 10.92
C SER A 149 16.25 3.54 11.47
N PHE A 150 16.54 2.46 10.77
CA PHE A 150 16.37 1.10 11.29
C PHE A 150 17.63 0.77 12.08
N TYR A 151 17.67 1.14 13.37
CA TYR A 151 18.76 0.71 14.23
C TYR A 151 18.57 -0.77 14.51
N THR A 152 19.47 -1.61 13.97
CA THR A 152 19.62 -2.96 14.48
C THR A 152 20.29 -2.84 15.84
N THR A 153 19.57 -3.21 16.90
CA THR A 153 20.24 -3.46 18.18
C THR A 153 20.85 -4.84 18.01
N ILE A 154 22.16 -4.90 17.77
CA ILE A 154 22.93 -6.15 17.75
C ILE A 154 23.06 -6.64 19.18
#